data_AF-A0A956W357-F1
#
_entry.id   AF-A0A956W357-F1
#
_cell.length_a   1.000
_cell.length_b   1.000
_cell.length_c   1.000
_cell.angle_alpha   90.00
_cell.angle_beta   90.00
_cell.angle_gamma   90.00
#
_symmetry.space_group_name_H-M   'P 1'
#
loop_
_entity.id
_entity.type
_entity.pdbx_description
1 polymer ?
#
loop_
_entity_poly.entity_id
_entity_poly.type
_entity_poly.pdbx_seq_one_letter_code
_entity_poly.pdbx_strand_id
1 'polypeptide(L)' 'MAIVARLPQDFVDQMIAHAREDAPIECCGLLAAKDGVITGLYRARNVEASPYRFSVDPLETPAIEQFPRADGLDREHQL' A
#
# COMPACT_ATOMS: atom_id res chain seq x y z
N MET A 1 -12.60 3.25 -18.22
CA MET A 1 -12.54 1.85 -17.73
C MET A 1 -12.17 1.91 -16.26
N ALA A 2 -13.03 1.45 -15.35
CA ALA A 2 -12.71 1.38 -13.93
C ALA A 2 -12.03 0.03 -13.65
N ILE A 3 -10.88 0.05 -12.98
CA ILE A 3 -10.25 -1.16 -12.47
C ILE A 3 -10.87 -1.43 -11.10
N VAL A 4 -11.48 -2.61 -10.94
CA VAL A 4 -12.06 -3.06 -9.66
C VAL A 4 -11.20 -4.20 -9.14
N ALA A 5 -10.74 -4.08 -7.89
CA ALA A 5 -10.04 -5.14 -7.18
C ALA A 5 -10.87 -5.60 -5.97
N ARG A 6 -10.90 -6.92 -5.72
CA ARG A 6 -11.44 -7.50 -4.50
C ARG A 6 -10.41 -7.39 -3.38
N LEU A 7 -10.83 -6.85 -2.24
CA LEU A 7 -10.02 -6.74 -1.04
C LEU A 7 -10.51 -7.76 0.00
N PRO A 8 -9.76 -8.84 0.28
CA PRO A 8 -10.09 -9.80 1.34
C PRO A 8 -10.22 -9.12 2.71
N GLN A 9 -11.15 -9.62 3.53
CA GLN A 9 -11.47 -9.03 4.84
C GLN A 9 -10.25 -8.97 5.77
N ASP A 10 -9.39 -9.99 5.75
CA ASP A 10 -8.17 -10.02 6.57
C ASP A 10 -7.23 -8.84 6.29
N PHE A 11 -7.17 -8.37 5.04
CA PHE A 11 -6.40 -7.17 4.70
C PHE A 11 -7.11 -5.88 5.15
N VAL A 12 -8.44 -5.82 5.08
CA VAL A 12 -9.22 -4.70 5.63
C VAL A 12 -8.94 -4.54 7.12
N ASP A 13 -8.99 -5.65 7.87
CA ASP A 13 -8.79 -5.64 9.31
C ASP A 13 -7.37 -5.19 9.68
N GLN A 14 -6.37 -5.63 8.91
CA GLN A 14 -4.98 -5.17 9.05
C GLN A 14 -4.81 -3.68 8.73
N MET A 15 -5.48 -3.16 7.69
CA MET A 15 -5.46 -1.73 7.37
C MET A 15 -6.07 -0.91 8.50
N ILE A 16 -7.21 -1.35 9.06
CA ILE A 16 -7.87 -0.67 10.17
C ILE A 16 -7.00 -0.72 11.43
N ALA A 17 -6.35 -1.84 11.71
CA ALA A 17 -5.41 -1.95 12.82
C ALA A 17 -4.24 -0.98 12.65
N HIS A 18 -3.63 -0.92 11.46
CA HIS A 18 -2.55 0.03 11.15
C HIS A 18 -2.99 1.49 11.37
N ALA A 19 -4.14 1.87 10.83
CA ALA A 19 -4.66 3.23 10.99
C ALA A 19 -4.95 3.61 12.45
N ARG A 20 -5.35 2.64 13.28
CA ARG A 20 -5.58 2.86 14.72
C ARG A 20 -4.29 2.98 15.50
N GLU A 21 -3.26 2.21 15.13
CA GLU A 21 -1.94 2.26 15.75
C GLU A 21 -1.20 3.57 15.41
N ASP A 22 -1.35 4.07 14.18
CA ASP A 22 -0.72 5.31 13.72
C ASP A 22 -1.45 6.57 14.22
N ALA A 23 -2.72 6.45 14.64
CA ALA A 23 -3.49 7.60 15.11
C ALA A 23 -2.76 8.36 16.25
N PRO A 24 -2.71 9.70 16.22
CA PRO A 24 -3.44 10.60 15.31
C PRO A 24 -2.71 10.91 13.99
N ILE A 25 -1.57 10.29 13.73
CA ILE A 25 -0.80 10.48 12.50
C ILE A 25 -1.53 9.83 11.33
N GLU A 26 -1.38 10.42 10.14
CA GLU A 26 -1.90 9.82 8.91
C GLU A 26 -1.17 8.50 8.63
N CYS A 27 -1.96 7.47 8.33
CA CYS A 27 -1.52 6.11 8.07
C CYS A 27 -1.39 5.85 6.57
N CYS A 28 -0.20 5.43 6.13
CA CYS A 28 0.09 5.13 4.72
C CYS A 28 0.60 3.70 4.52
N GLY A 29 0.56 3.21 3.28
CA GLY A 29 1.01 1.87 2.92
C GLY A 29 0.79 1.53 1.45
N LEU A 30 1.16 0.31 1.05
CA LEU A 30 0.95 -0.21 -0.30
C LEU A 30 0.10 -1.48 -0.29
N LEU A 31 -0.67 -1.66 -1.36
CA LEU A 31 -1.43 -2.88 -1.64
C LEU A 31 -0.96 -3.48 -2.96
N ALA A 32 -0.71 -4.78 -2.98
CA ALA A 32 -0.43 -5.56 -4.18
C ALA A 32 -1.72 -6.21 -4.67
N ALA A 33 -1.95 -6.21 -5.98
CA ALA A 33 -3.15 -6.80 -6.57
C ALA A 33 -2.81 -7.74 -7.74
N LYS A 34 -3.24 -8.99 -7.72
CA LYS A 34 -3.09 -9.90 -8.86
C LYS A 34 -4.46 -10.34 -9.36
N ASP A 35 -4.67 -10.27 -10.67
CA ASP A 35 -5.94 -10.66 -11.32
C ASP A 35 -7.19 -10.02 -10.66
N GLY A 36 -7.07 -8.75 -10.27
CA GLY A 36 -8.17 -8.02 -9.62
C GLY A 36 -8.45 -8.48 -8.18
N VAL A 37 -7.49 -9.08 -7.47
CA VAL A 37 -7.59 -9.43 -6.06
C VAL A 37 -6.36 -8.92 -5.32
N ILE A 38 -6.55 -8.28 -4.16
CA ILE A 38 -5.44 -7.86 -3.30
C ILE A 38 -4.76 -9.11 -2.71
N THR A 39 -3.45 -9.22 -2.92
CA THR A 39 -2.62 -10.36 -2.51
C THR A 39 -1.54 -10.00 -1.50
N GLY A 40 -1.31 -8.71 -1.26
CA GLY A 40 -0.31 -8.25 -0.31
C GLY A 40 -0.65 -6.89 0.27
N LEU A 41 -0.14 -6.65 1.47
CA LEU A 41 -0.23 -5.38 2.18
C LEU A 41 1.13 -5.05 2.79
N TYR A 42 1.60 -3.83 2.57
CA TYR A 42 2.79 -3.28 3.20
C TYR A 42 2.41 -2.07 4.05
N ARG A 43 2.76 -2.11 5.34
CA ARG A 43 2.55 -1.01 6.28
C ARG A 43 3.76 -0.08 6.20
N ALA A 44 3.59 1.08 5.60
CA ALA A 44 4.66 2.08 5.50
C ALA A 44 4.59 3.03 6.70
N ARG A 45 5.74 3.58 7.09
CA ARG A 45 5.81 4.62 8.11
C ARG A 45 5.70 5.99 7.46
N ASN A 46 4.79 6.82 7.95
CA ASN A 46 4.70 8.20 7.52
C ASN A 46 5.85 9.04 8.12
N VAL A 47 6.83 9.43 7.29
CA VAL A 47 7.98 10.23 7.77
C VAL A 47 7.63 11.67 8.11
N GLU A 48 6.53 12.19 7.57
CA GLU A 48 6.06 13.55 7.87
C GLU A 48 5.51 13.65 9.30
N ALA A 49 5.19 12.50 9.94
CA ALA A 49 4.56 12.43 11.26
C ALA A 49 3.39 13.43 11.40
N SER A 50 2.59 13.53 10.33
CA SER A 50 1.54 14.52 10.18
C SER A 50 0.18 13.84 10.10
N PRO A 51 -0.86 14.40 10.74
CA PRO A 51 -2.24 13.91 10.60
C PRO A 51 -2.86 14.17 9.22
N TYR A 52 -2.20 14.95 8.34
CA TYR A 52 -2.80 15.44 7.08
C TYR A 52 -2.00 15.14 5.83
N ARG A 53 -0.74 14.69 5.97
CA ARG A 53 0.18 14.46 4.85
C ARG A 53 1.00 13.24 5.14
N PHE A 54 1.41 12.57 4.08
CA PHE A 54 2.37 11.50 4.16
C PHE A 54 3.48 11.63 3.15
N SER A 55 4.61 11.07 3.54
CA SER A 55 5.67 10.66 2.65
C SER A 55 6.13 9.29 3.12
N VAL A 56 6.41 8.40 2.18
CA VAL A 56 6.95 7.08 2.48
C VAL A 56 8.45 7.24 2.68
N ASP A 57 9.00 6.58 3.70
CA ASP A 57 10.42 6.69 4.01
C ASP A 57 11.27 6.23 2.81
N PRO A 58 12.18 7.06 2.28
CA PRO A 58 13.06 6.65 1.18
C PRO A 58 13.89 5.40 1.51
N LEU A 59 14.16 5.14 2.80
CA LEU A 59 14.85 3.93 3.25
C LEU A 59 13.98 2.66 3.12
N GLU A 60 12.67 2.80 3.00
CA GLU A 60 11.75 1.68 2.75
C GLU A 60 11.70 1.29 1.26
N THR A 61 12.24 2.12 0.36
CA THR A 61 12.25 1.87 -1.11
C THR A 61 12.72 0.46 -1.48
N PRO A 62 13.86 -0.06 -0.96
CA PRO A 62 14.31 -1.40 -1.31
C PRO A 62 13.34 -2.51 -0.87
N ALA A 63 12.66 -2.31 0.26
CA ALA A 63 11.66 -3.26 0.75
C ALA A 63 10.37 -3.19 -0.09
N ILE A 64 9.98 -1.98 -0.51
CA ILE A 64 8.83 -1.73 -1.39
C ILE A 64 9.08 -2.29 -2.79
N GLU A 65 10.31 -2.22 -3.31
CA GLU A 65 10.66 -2.81 -4.60
C GLU A 65 10.57 -4.33 -4.59
N GLN A 66 10.88 -4.95 -3.44
CA GLN A 66 10.77 -6.39 -3.22
C GLN A 66 9.34 -6.83 -2.85
N PHE A 67 8.49 -5.88 -2.44
CA PHE A 67 7.09 -6.14 -2.17
C PHE A 67 6.42 -6.64 -3.46
N PRO A 68 5.61 -7.72 -3.41
CA PRO A 68 5.05 -8.33 -4.61
C PRO A 68 4.34 -7.29 -5.45
N ARG A 69 4.82 -7.02 -6.67
CA ARG A 69 4.06 -6.18 -7.59
C ARG A 69 2.87 -6.95 -8.11
N ALA A 70 1.80 -6.20 -8.31
CA ALA A 70 0.68 -6.62 -9.12
C ALA A 70 1.18 -6.99 -10.53
N ASP A 71 1.24 -8.29 -10.86
CA ASP A 71 1.44 -8.70 -12.26
C ASP A 71 0.27 -8.13 -13.08
N GLY A 72 0.53 -7.10 -13.89
CA GLY A 72 -0.46 -6.52 -14.82
C GLY A 72 -0.85 -5.05 -14.65
N LEU A 73 -0.20 -4.27 -13.78
CA LEU A 73 -0.38 -2.80 -13.73
C LEU A 73 0.76 -2.00 -14.38
N ASP A 74 1.87 -2.65 -14.75
CA ASP A 74 2.97 -2.02 -15.48
C ASP A 74 2.63 -1.92 -16.98
N ARG A 75 1.87 -0.89 -17.36
CA ARG A 75 1.63 -0.51 -18.76
C ARG A 75 2.48 0.66 -19.24
N GLU A 76 3.57 1.01 -18.55
CA GLU A 76 4.37 2.22 -18.89
C GLU A 76 5.87 2.00 -19.15
N HIS A 77 6.32 0.78 -19.48
CA HIS A 77 7.66 0.57 -20.04
C HIS A 77 7.65 -0.27 -21.31
N GLN A 78 6.81 0.13 -22.27
CA GLN A 78 6.94 -0.29 -23.67
C GLN A 78 7.40 0.89 -24.52
N LEU A 79 8.69 1.22 -24.40
CA LEU A 79 9.48 1.97 -25.37
C LEU A 79 10.86 1.33 -25.48
#